data_AF-A0AAW1X2W8-F1
#
_entry.id   AF-A0AAW1X2W8-F1
#
_cell.length_a   1.000
_cell.length_b   1.000
_cell.length_c   1.000
_cell.angle_alpha   90.00
_cell.angle_beta   90.00
_cell.angle_gamma   90.00
#
_symmetry.space_group_name_H-M   'P 1'
#
loop_
_entity.id
_entity.type
_entity.pdbx_description
1 polymer ?
#
loop_
_entity_poly.entity_id
_entity_poly.type
_entity_poly.pdbx_seq_one_letter_code
_entity_poly.pdbx_strand_id
1 'polypeptide(L)'
;MRIVTWNVRGLGSKRKRSMIRNLVVSSGADIIILQETKMAKIERRLVSSIWGVRFKEWVSIPAIGRSGGLVVIWNTRSVSVLESLVGLFSVSIKMKGMNGIDWWLTGVYGSNGYRERVSFWEELASLYGLCGPR
;
A
#
# COMPACT_ATOMS: atom_id res chain seq x y z
N MET A 1 1.95 11.96 -11.67
CA MET A 1 1.51 11.08 -10.57
C MET A 1 2.48 11.21 -9.41
N ARG A 2 1.99 11.30 -8.17
CA ARG A 2 2.80 11.41 -6.95
C ARG A 2 2.54 10.22 -6.02
N ILE A 3 3.61 9.51 -5.66
CA ILE A 3 3.56 8.34 -4.77
C ILE A 3 4.30 8.69 -3.48
N VAL A 4 3.67 8.44 -2.34
CA VAL A 4 4.29 8.59 -1.02
C VAL A 4 4.37 7.22 -0.35
N THR A 5 5.52 6.88 0.22
CA THR A 5 5.66 5.67 1.04
C THR A 5 6.17 6.01 2.43
N TRP A 6 5.63 5.34 3.45
CA TRP A 6 6.04 5.56 4.83
C TRP A 6 5.81 4.34 5.73
N ASN A 7 6.88 3.84 6.34
CA ASN A 7 6.76 2.95 7.50
C ASN A 7 6.28 3.73 8.73
N VAL A 8 5.00 3.60 9.06
CA VAL A 8 4.34 4.45 10.08
C VAL A 8 4.44 3.91 11.50
N ARG A 9 4.85 2.65 11.68
CA ARG A 9 4.96 1.98 12.99
C ARG A 9 3.68 2.12 13.85
N GLY A 10 2.53 1.83 13.25
CA GLY A 10 1.22 1.73 13.89
C GLY A 10 0.29 2.90 13.60
N LEU A 11 -0.97 2.62 13.23
CA LEU A 11 -1.99 3.62 12.87
C LEU A 11 -3.05 3.90 13.95
N GLY A 12 -2.94 3.31 15.15
CA GLY A 12 -3.94 3.47 16.21
C GLY A 12 -4.19 4.91 16.66
N SER A 13 -3.13 5.73 16.73
CA SER A 13 -3.21 7.11 17.22
C SER A 13 -3.93 8.05 16.23
N LYS A 14 -4.93 8.79 16.72
CA LYS A 14 -5.63 9.83 15.95
C LYS A 14 -4.67 10.93 15.48
N ARG A 15 -3.75 11.37 16.35
CA ARG A 15 -2.73 12.39 16.03
C ARG A 15 -1.87 11.95 14.85
N LYS A 16 -1.40 10.69 14.86
CA LYS A 16 -0.60 10.16 13.74
C LYS A 16 -1.39 10.10 12.44
N ARG A 17 -2.64 9.64 12.49
CA ARG A 17 -3.53 9.64 11.32
C ARG A 17 -3.75 11.06 10.77
N SER A 18 -3.85 12.06 11.64
CA SER A 18 -3.92 13.47 11.23
C SER A 18 -2.62 13.95 10.55
N MET A 19 -1.45 13.56 11.06
CA MET A 19 -0.18 13.89 10.40
C MET A 19 -0.07 13.26 9.01
N ILE A 20 -0.47 11.99 8.87
CA ILE A 20 -0.47 11.32 7.57
C ILE A 20 -1.48 12.00 6.62
N ARG A 21 -2.66 12.40 7.12
CA ARG A 21 -3.60 13.19 6.32
C ARG A 21 -2.99 14.51 5.84
N ASN A 22 -2.33 15.24 6.72
CA ASN A 22 -1.67 16.48 6.34
C ASN A 22 -0.60 16.24 5.28
N LEU A 23 0.16 15.16 5.38
CA LEU A 23 1.12 14.73 4.36
C LEU A 23 0.44 14.41 3.02
N VAL A 24 -0.67 13.68 3.01
CA VAL A 24 -1.44 13.37 1.79
C VAL A 24 -1.89 14.66 1.11
N VAL A 25 -2.44 15.60 1.88
CA VAL A 25 -2.94 16.88 1.37
C VAL A 25 -1.80 17.77 0.87
N SER A 26 -0.73 17.94 1.66
CA SER A 26 0.36 18.85 1.32
C SER A 26 1.20 18.36 0.14
N SER A 27 1.38 17.05 0.01
CA SER A 27 2.09 16.45 -1.13
C SER A 27 1.22 16.35 -2.38
N GLY A 28 -0.11 16.42 -2.24
CA GLY A 28 -1.04 16.12 -3.33
C GLY A 28 -0.84 14.70 -3.86
N ALA A 29 -0.70 13.72 -2.95
CA ALA A 29 -0.43 12.33 -3.27
C ALA A 29 -1.57 11.69 -4.08
N ASP A 30 -1.21 10.97 -5.14
CA ASP A 30 -2.13 10.13 -5.91
C ASP A 30 -2.21 8.72 -5.32
N ILE A 31 -1.12 8.25 -4.71
CA ILE A 31 -1.00 6.94 -4.06
C ILE A 31 -0.20 7.11 -2.77
N ILE A 32 -0.64 6.47 -1.69
CA ILE A 32 0.20 6.25 -0.50
C ILE A 32 0.36 4.77 -0.18
N ILE A 33 1.57 4.39 0.25
CA ILE A 33 1.92 3.04 0.71
C ILE A 33 2.39 3.15 2.16
N LEU A 34 1.64 2.58 3.11
CA LEU A 34 1.98 2.64 4.53
C LEU A 34 2.35 1.24 5.05
N GLN A 35 3.59 1.08 5.50
CA GLN A 35 4.09 -0.15 6.13
C GLN A 35 3.97 -0.11 7.64
N GLU A 36 3.99 -1.28 8.30
CA GLU A 36 3.86 -1.42 9.76
C GLU A 36 2.60 -0.75 10.27
N THR A 37 1.46 -1.00 9.63
CA THR A 37 0.20 -0.36 10.04
C THR A 37 -0.24 -0.82 11.44
N LYS A 38 0.17 -2.03 11.87
CA LYS A 38 -0.23 -2.68 13.13
C LYS A 38 -1.75 -2.73 13.31
N MET A 39 -2.49 -2.81 12.21
CA MET A 39 -3.94 -2.92 12.21
C MET A 39 -4.34 -4.30 11.71
N ALA A 40 -5.08 -5.05 12.53
CA ALA A 40 -5.66 -6.34 12.12
C ALA A 40 -6.71 -6.17 11.00
N LYS A 41 -7.32 -4.98 10.90
CA LYS A 41 -8.29 -4.63 9.86
C LYS A 41 -8.15 -3.17 9.46
N ILE A 42 -8.11 -2.91 8.15
CA ILE A 42 -8.13 -1.57 7.58
C ILE A 42 -9.56 -1.29 7.10
N GLU A 43 -10.31 -0.54 7.91
CA GLU A 43 -11.72 -0.23 7.62
C GLU A 43 -11.88 1.14 6.97
N ARG A 44 -13.01 1.32 6.26
CA ARG A 44 -13.37 2.58 5.59
C ARG A 44 -13.24 3.80 6.50
N ARG A 45 -13.60 3.70 7.78
CA ARG A 45 -13.48 4.80 8.77
C ARG A 45 -12.02 5.19 9.01
N LEU A 46 -11.13 4.21 9.15
CA LEU A 46 -9.71 4.44 9.33
C LEU A 46 -9.11 5.09 8.07
N VAL A 47 -9.38 4.51 6.90
CA VAL A 47 -8.92 5.05 5.62
C VAL A 47 -9.45 6.46 5.40
N SER A 48 -10.71 6.73 5.77
CA SER A 48 -11.28 8.08 5.71
C SER A 48 -10.53 9.07 6.59
N SER A 49 -10.09 8.67 7.78
CA SER A 49 -9.35 9.57 8.69
C SER A 49 -7.95 9.95 8.20
N ILE A 50 -7.36 9.15 7.30
CA ILE A 50 -6.04 9.39 6.71
C ILE A 50 -6.18 10.09 5.36
N TRP A 51 -7.04 9.59 4.48
CA TRP A 51 -7.13 10.07 3.10
C TRP A 51 -8.09 11.24 2.91
N GLY A 52 -9.24 11.21 3.61
CA GLY A 52 -10.40 12.02 3.27
C GLY A 52 -11.62 11.16 2.96
N VAL A 53 -12.79 11.77 2.74
CA VAL A 53 -14.05 11.01 2.57
C VAL A 53 -14.22 10.47 1.15
N ARG A 54 -13.80 11.23 0.14
CA ARG A 54 -14.07 10.96 -1.29
C ARG A 54 -12.84 10.44 -2.03
N PHE A 55 -13.09 9.87 -3.21
CA PHE A 55 -12.09 9.48 -4.21
C PHE A 55 -10.96 8.64 -3.63
N LYS A 56 -11.32 7.48 -3.08
CA LYS A 56 -10.37 6.57 -2.46
C LYS A 56 -10.80 5.13 -2.61
N GLU A 57 -9.83 4.30 -2.96
CA GLU A 57 -9.88 2.86 -2.83
C GLU A 57 -8.57 2.40 -2.19
N TRP A 58 -8.57 1.19 -1.63
CA TRP A 58 -7.38 0.65 -0.98
C TRP A 58 -7.33 -0.87 -1.05
N VAL A 59 -6.12 -1.40 -0.95
CA VAL A 59 -5.85 -2.81 -0.73
C VAL A 59 -4.82 -2.94 0.38
N SER A 60 -4.94 -3.96 1.22
CA SER A 60 -4.12 -4.10 2.43
C SER A 60 -3.83 -5.54 2.82
N ILE A 61 -2.67 -5.74 3.43
CA ILE A 61 -2.35 -6.92 4.22
C ILE A 61 -2.64 -6.58 5.69
N PRO A 62 -3.42 -7.41 6.42
CA PRO A 62 -3.66 -7.21 7.84
C PRO A 62 -2.39 -7.46 8.66
N ALA A 63 -2.25 -6.76 9.79
CA ALA A 63 -1.22 -7.07 10.76
C ALA A 63 -1.59 -8.30 11.59
N ILE A 64 -0.60 -9.09 11.99
CA ILE A 64 -0.76 -10.20 12.95
C ILE A 64 -0.29 -9.69 14.31
N GLY A 65 -1.24 -9.53 15.24
CA GLY A 65 -0.97 -8.94 16.55
C GLY A 65 -0.41 -7.51 16.44
N ARG A 66 0.86 -7.32 16.83
CA ARG A 66 1.55 -6.02 16.82
C ARG A 66 2.59 -5.87 15.70
N SER A 67 2.64 -6.81 14.77
CA SER A 67 3.68 -6.89 13.74
C SER A 67 3.09 -6.78 12.34
N GLY A 68 3.74 -5.98 11.51
CA GLY A 68 3.45 -5.88 10.08
C GLY A 68 2.18 -5.08 9.77
N GLY A 69 1.52 -5.51 8.70
CA GLY A 69 0.45 -4.80 8.04
C GLY A 69 0.96 -3.79 7.03
N LEU A 70 0.30 -3.76 5.88
CA LEU A 70 0.63 -2.94 4.72
C LEU A 70 -0.67 -2.43 4.12
N VAL A 71 -0.73 -1.16 3.71
CA VAL A 71 -1.87 -0.65 2.94
C VAL A 71 -1.39 0.23 1.81
N VAL A 72 -1.98 0.02 0.63
CA VAL A 72 -1.90 0.91 -0.52
C VAL A 72 -3.25 1.59 -0.68
N ILE A 73 -3.26 2.93 -0.69
CA ILE A 73 -4.47 3.75 -0.86
C ILE A 73 -4.23 4.67 -2.06
N TRP A 74 -5.21 4.81 -2.95
CA TRP A 74 -5.07 5.66 -4.14
C TRP A 74 -6.29 6.53 -4.41
N ASN A 75 -6.04 7.63 -5.14
CA ASN A 75 -7.06 8.53 -5.64
C ASN A 75 -7.73 7.95 -6.89
N THR A 76 -9.00 7.59 -6.81
CA THR A 76 -9.72 7.02 -7.97
C THR A 76 -9.94 7.98 -9.14
N ARG A 77 -9.67 9.29 -8.96
CA ARG A 77 -9.75 10.27 -10.06
C ARG A 77 -8.48 10.35 -10.89
N SER A 78 -7.32 10.07 -10.31
CA SER A 78 -6.02 10.16 -10.98
C SER A 78 -5.39 8.80 -11.24
N VAL A 79 -5.86 7.75 -10.57
CA VAL A 79 -5.34 6.39 -10.68
C VAL A 79 -6.47 5.42 -11.01
N SER A 80 -6.35 4.74 -12.15
CA SER A 80 -7.21 3.63 -12.55
C SER A 80 -6.47 2.32 -12.29
N VAL A 81 -6.88 1.61 -11.24
CA VAL A 81 -6.37 0.27 -10.90
C VAL A 81 -7.20 -0.76 -11.67
N LEU A 82 -6.50 -1.61 -12.42
CA LEU A 82 -7.08 -2.69 -13.23
C LEU A 82 -7.13 -4.00 -12.46
N GLU A 83 -6.12 -4.25 -11.63
CA GLU A 83 -5.94 -5.49 -10.89
C GLU A 83 -5.13 -5.22 -9.62
N SER A 84 -5.34 -6.04 -8.59
CA SER A 84 -4.50 -6.05 -7.39
C SER A 84 -4.13 -7.47 -6.99
N LEU A 85 -2.88 -7.67 -6.61
CA LEU A 85 -2.35 -8.91 -6.05
C LEU A 85 -1.94 -8.67 -4.60
N VAL A 86 -2.34 -9.57 -3.71
CA VAL A 86 -2.00 -9.51 -2.28
C VAL A 86 -1.22 -10.77 -1.94
N GLY A 87 0.06 -10.60 -1.64
CA GLY A 87 0.94 -11.64 -1.11
C GLY A 87 1.00 -11.62 0.41
N LEU A 88 1.94 -12.37 0.97
CA LEU A 88 2.24 -12.39 2.40
C LEU A 88 3.02 -11.14 2.80
N PHE A 89 3.88 -10.63 1.91
CA PHE A 89 4.80 -9.54 2.21
C PHE A 89 4.58 -8.31 1.33
N SER A 90 3.76 -8.43 0.29
CA SER A 90 3.62 -7.39 -0.73
C SER A 90 2.18 -7.20 -1.22
N VAL A 91 1.90 -5.97 -1.63
CA VAL A 91 0.65 -5.59 -2.30
C VAL A 91 1.03 -4.95 -3.63
N SER A 92 0.61 -5.56 -4.73
CA SER A 92 0.84 -5.05 -6.07
C SER A 92 -0.47 -4.55 -6.67
N ILE A 93 -0.45 -3.38 -7.29
CA ILE A 93 -1.58 -2.86 -8.07
C ILE A 93 -1.13 -2.66 -9.52
N LYS A 94 -1.89 -3.18 -10.47
CA LYS A 94 -1.73 -2.90 -11.90
C LYS A 94 -2.54 -1.67 -12.24
N MET A 95 -1.90 -0.68 -12.84
CA MET A 95 -2.53 0.58 -13.19
C MET A 95 -2.53 0.80 -14.69
N LYS A 96 -3.61 1.42 -15.16
CA LYS A 96 -3.72 1.85 -16.55
C LYS A 96 -2.70 2.95 -16.84
N GLY A 97 -1.84 2.74 -17.82
CA GLY A 97 -0.89 3.75 -18.28
C GLY A 97 -1.56 4.87 -19.07
N MET A 98 -1.08 6.10 -18.90
CA MET A 98 -1.55 7.23 -19.72
C MET A 98 -1.11 7.11 -21.18
N ASN A 99 0.00 6.42 -21.43
CA ASN A 99 0.56 6.14 -22.76
C ASN A 99 0.06 4.81 -23.36
N GLY A 100 -0.98 4.20 -22.77
CA GLY A 100 -1.47 2.88 -23.17
C GLY A 100 -0.64 1.70 -22.67
N ILE A 101 0.44 1.94 -21.93
CA ILE A 101 1.29 0.89 -21.33
C ILE A 101 0.95 0.77 -19.85
N ASP A 102 0.21 -0.27 -19.50
CA ASP A 102 -0.07 -0.60 -18.11
C ASP A 102 1.22 -0.93 -17.35
N TRP A 103 1.27 -0.57 -16.07
CA TRP A 103 2.43 -0.81 -15.24
C TRP A 103 2.01 -1.18 -13.82
N TRP A 104 2.89 -1.90 -13.13
CA TRP A 104 2.66 -2.40 -11.78
C TRP A 104 3.36 -1.52 -10.74
N LEU A 105 2.70 -1.31 -9.61
CA LEU A 105 3.30 -0.74 -8.40
C LEU A 105 3.16 -1.72 -7.25
N THR A 106 4.28 -2.09 -6.67
CA THR A 106 4.33 -3.01 -5.54
C THR A 106 4.76 -2.29 -4.27
N GLY A 107 3.87 -2.24 -3.29
CA GLY A 107 4.23 -1.95 -1.90
C GLY A 107 4.78 -3.20 -1.26
N VAL A 108 5.94 -3.10 -0.62
CA VAL A 108 6.61 -4.23 0.03
C VAL A 108 6.79 -3.95 1.51
N TYR A 109 6.60 -4.98 2.31
CA TYR A 109 7.00 -5.06 3.70
C TYR A 109 8.06 -6.16 3.86
N GLY A 110 9.32 -5.76 4.06
CA GLY A 110 10.39 -6.71 4.33
C GLY A 110 10.28 -7.28 5.73
N SER A 111 10.14 -8.60 5.85
CA SER A 111 10.21 -9.27 7.14
C SER A 111 11.62 -9.16 7.72
N ASN A 112 11.71 -8.89 9.03
CA ASN A 112 12.99 -8.87 9.75
C ASN A 112 13.40 -10.27 10.25
N GLY A 113 12.54 -11.28 10.09
CA GLY A 113 12.81 -12.65 10.53
C GLY A 113 13.64 -13.43 9.52
N TYR A 114 14.74 -14.06 9.97
CA TYR A 114 15.60 -14.87 9.11
C TYR A 114 14.84 -15.97 8.36
N ARG A 115 13.88 -16.63 9.04
CA ARG A 115 13.06 -17.70 8.46
C ARG A 115 12.11 -17.23 7.36
N GLU A 116 11.69 -15.97 7.40
CA GLU A 116 10.73 -15.40 6.45
C GLU A 116 11.42 -14.78 5.23
N ARG A 117 12.76 -14.59 5.26
CA ARG A 117 13.52 -14.00 4.14
C ARG A 117 13.45 -14.84 2.87
N VAL A 118 13.48 -16.17 2.98
CA VAL A 118 13.41 -17.06 1.81
C VAL A 118 12.07 -16.89 1.11
N SER A 119 10.97 -17.08 1.84
CA SER A 119 9.62 -16.89 1.31
C SER A 119 9.37 -15.47 0.79
N PHE A 120 9.96 -14.46 1.43
CA PHE A 120 9.94 -13.09 0.93
C PHE A 120 10.57 -12.95 -0.46
N TRP A 121 11.77 -13.50 -0.65
CA TRP A 121 12.44 -13.45 -1.95
C TRP A 121 11.75 -14.30 -3.01
N GLU A 122 11.20 -15.46 -2.65
CA GLU A 122 10.40 -16.30 -3.55
C GLU A 122 9.13 -15.58 -4.03
N GLU A 123 8.45 -14.87 -3.12
CA GLU A 123 7.29 -14.05 -3.46
C GLU A 123 7.68 -12.92 -4.43
N LEU A 124 8.77 -12.20 -4.15
CA LEU A 124 9.23 -11.13 -5.04
C LEU A 124 9.68 -11.65 -6.41
N ALA A 125 10.33 -12.82 -6.47
CA ALA A 125 10.71 -13.45 -7.73
C ALA A 125 9.48 -13.86 -8.56
N SER A 126 8.46 -14.40 -7.89
CA SER A 126 7.18 -14.74 -8.53
C SER A 126 6.47 -13.50 -9.06
N LEU A 127 6.47 -12.40 -8.28
CA LEU A 127 5.92 -11.12 -8.71
C LEU A 127 6.66 -10.54 -9.91
N TYR A 128 7.98 -10.67 -9.98
CA TYR A 128 8.75 -10.24 -11.15
C TYR A 128 8.29 -10.98 -12.42
N GLY A 129 8.02 -12.29 -12.33
CA GLY A 129 7.47 -13.05 -13.46
C GLY A 129 6.07 -12.60 -13.90
N LEU A 130 5.25 -12.10 -12.98
CA LEU A 130 3.88 -11.61 -13.26
C LEU A 130 3.85 -10.16 -13.75
N CYS A 131 4.73 -9.33 -13.20
CA CYS A 131 4.71 -7.88 -13.37
C CYS A 131 5.79 -7.36 -14.34
N GLY A 132 6.77 -8.20 -14.67
CA GLY A 132 7.87 -7.87 -15.55
C GLY A 132 7.42 -7.64 -17.00
N PRO A 133 8.25 -6.97 -17.81
CA PRO A 133 8.00 -6.85 -19.24
C PRO A 133 7.92 -8.27 -19.85
N ARG A 134 6.85 -8.52 -20.61
CA ARG A 134 6.75 -9.69 -21.49
C ARG A 134 7.49 -9.43 -22.79
#